data_AF-A0A428U9S1-F1
#
_entry.id   AF-A0A428U9S1-F1
#
_cell.length_a   1.000
_cell.length_b   1.000
_cell.length_c   1.000
_cell.angle_alpha   90.00
_cell.angle_beta   90.00
_cell.angle_gamma   90.00
#
_symmetry.space_group_name_H-M   'P 1'
#
loop_
_entity.id
_entity.type
_entity.pdbx_description
1 polymer ?
#
loop_
_entity_poly.entity_id
_entity_poly.type
_entity_poly.pdbx_seq_one_letter_code
_entity_poly.pdbx_strand_id
1 'polypeptide(L)'
;MLRRLASLSHSNPEETSQEHMSPQPGDGPPSPDTSRQGGLAHVLRGLTSSKLSKSSPSIASPSSSIALPTAEFVHAPLTNLPVQQPRGLSSSHMESFELLKNGSPNERIAAANSLKYAIAEYPLNPVLDIWDAAKDLIDPAKPTAARAAGWELLTECVKHDASSDLERQEYFATLTAPANAEDFHLQLAALVDLTRRGRVLTGFDYQLVPLLTSWLWESYNVVRAARRRASRTPKSSARSRAAVSGEEKNLAQLFSFLIDVIKFSFNNADEPAVAGLVDRLMAICMSTSVEDDLKSSIAVVDAIVTFGSIPDEKLKGCIHVLSSIYCIVGSLQNHSWHTLSNLLKSHNGQATVRILLDILRNNRGDAKQEKDLNREIRGALAVLQKLMTKTPEQGYPAVPFALLVDGLTTIVRSATSIKTLTAILQLVNGLFDDGEGQMHRLIIDEDWSVILEAAADCSKRVTLEPHEIDRLRSNIRDEKPEEALIRELIILIKRLDVLINQKSGHFVPRPTVVTFLTEVHQYLPDATASSVLDYFQQFRCCSPSDLQWEDNLVLVLKGFFGNRERSSQIRLRALETIMDAYEVVDLVGDDPEQSFYSSPCQECPARCGRRDGCHSA
;
A
#
# COMPACT_ATOMS: atom_id res chain seq x y z
N MET A 1 -7.20 -9.80 -14.21
CA MET A 1 -5.91 -9.27 -13.72
C MET A 1 -5.08 -10.30 -12.92
N LEU A 2 -5.67 -10.98 -11.94
CA LEU A 2 -5.03 -11.83 -10.91
C LEU A 2 -3.84 -12.73 -11.35
N ARG A 3 -3.87 -13.36 -12.54
CA ARG A 3 -2.74 -14.15 -13.08
C ARG A 3 -1.40 -13.39 -13.20
N ARG A 4 -1.39 -12.04 -13.18
CA ARG A 4 -0.17 -11.20 -13.21
C ARG A 4 0.49 -10.98 -11.85
N LEU A 5 -0.15 -11.39 -10.74
CA LEU A 5 0.51 -11.45 -9.43
C LEU A 5 1.29 -12.77 -9.34
N ALA A 6 0.56 -13.90 -9.44
CA ALA A 6 1.11 -15.25 -9.31
C ALA A 6 2.21 -15.68 -10.31
N SER A 7 2.47 -14.92 -11.38
CA SER A 7 3.43 -15.29 -12.43
C SER A 7 4.91 -15.10 -12.04
N LEU A 8 5.20 -14.61 -10.84
CA LEU A 8 6.54 -14.14 -10.44
C LEU A 8 7.18 -14.98 -9.33
N SER A 9 6.47 -15.97 -8.77
CA SER A 9 6.96 -16.83 -7.68
C SER A 9 7.86 -18.00 -8.16
N HIS A 10 8.78 -17.78 -9.10
CA HIS A 10 9.65 -18.83 -9.67
C HIS A 10 11.11 -18.40 -9.84
N SER A 11 11.85 -18.48 -8.73
CA SER A 11 13.32 -18.60 -8.71
C SER A 11 13.74 -19.35 -7.45
N ASN A 12 14.13 -20.62 -7.58
CA ASN A 12 14.74 -21.39 -6.49
C ASN A 12 16.25 -21.05 -6.42
N PRO A 13 16.84 -20.91 -5.21
CA PRO A 13 18.27 -20.69 -5.06
C PRO A 13 18.99 -21.82 -4.26
N GLU A 14 19.20 -22.96 -4.92
CA GLU A 14 20.23 -23.97 -4.60
C GLU A 14 20.83 -24.34 -5.98
N GLU A 15 22.14 -24.57 -6.18
CA GLU A 15 23.16 -25.16 -5.31
C GLU A 15 24.59 -24.71 -5.75
N THR A 16 25.64 -24.93 -4.93
CA THR A 16 27.09 -24.65 -5.16
C THR A 16 27.53 -23.16 -5.22
N SER A 17 28.77 -22.76 -4.88
CA SER A 17 30.07 -23.46 -4.77
C SER A 17 30.90 -23.10 -3.51
N GLN A 18 31.99 -23.82 -3.25
CA GLN A 18 32.86 -23.70 -2.07
C GLN A 18 34.14 -22.85 -2.28
N GLU A 19 34.74 -22.42 -1.15
CA GLU A 19 36.17 -22.14 -0.89
C GLU A 19 36.97 -21.10 -1.72
N HIS A 20 37.43 -20.04 -1.03
CA HIS A 20 38.84 -19.95 -0.58
C HIS A 20 39.00 -18.90 0.55
N MET A 21 40.13 -18.94 1.31
CA MET A 21 40.34 -18.13 2.53
C MET A 21 41.67 -17.33 2.59
N SER A 22 41.63 -16.23 3.37
CA SER A 22 42.73 -15.60 4.14
C SER A 22 43.86 -14.85 3.40
N PRO A 23 44.67 -13.98 4.08
CA PRO A 23 44.61 -13.50 5.48
C PRO A 23 44.62 -11.95 5.68
N GLN A 24 44.51 -11.49 6.93
CA GLN A 24 44.83 -10.12 7.40
C GLN A 24 46.30 -9.99 7.88
N PRO A 25 46.79 -8.75 8.10
CA PRO A 25 47.81 -8.45 9.11
C PRO A 25 47.36 -7.40 10.17
N GLY A 26 47.87 -7.50 11.40
CA GLY A 26 47.89 -6.41 12.42
C GLY A 26 49.09 -5.46 12.24
N ASP A 27 49.49 -4.60 13.18
CA ASP A 27 49.05 -4.33 14.57
C ASP A 27 49.55 -2.91 14.99
N GLY A 28 48.95 -2.24 16.00
CA GLY A 28 49.44 -0.90 16.45
C GLY A 28 48.56 -0.13 17.48
N PRO A 29 49.04 0.15 18.72
CA PRO A 29 48.23 0.75 19.81
C PRO A 29 48.77 2.15 20.31
N PRO A 30 48.37 2.72 21.48
CA PRO A 30 47.11 3.49 21.69
C PRO A 30 47.26 4.81 22.52
N SER A 31 46.13 5.39 22.98
CA SER A 31 45.94 6.43 24.06
C SER A 31 45.84 7.91 23.63
N PRO A 32 45.31 8.86 24.47
CA PRO A 32 44.52 8.74 25.73
C PRO A 32 43.21 9.59 25.79
N ASP A 33 42.46 9.49 26.90
CA ASP A 33 41.24 10.25 27.22
C ASP A 33 41.42 11.75 27.60
N THR A 34 40.34 12.54 27.49
CA THR A 34 40.20 13.88 28.12
C THR A 34 38.84 14.11 28.82
N SER A 35 38.77 13.68 30.08
CA SER A 35 38.12 14.35 31.25
C SER A 35 36.91 15.31 31.10
N ARG A 36 35.77 14.86 31.67
CA ARG A 36 34.96 15.52 32.75
C ARG A 36 34.15 16.83 32.56
N GLN A 37 32.84 16.67 32.84
CA GLN A 37 31.98 17.40 33.83
C GLN A 37 31.67 18.91 33.72
N GLY A 38 30.36 19.22 33.85
CA GLY A 38 29.78 20.54 34.20
C GLY A 38 28.54 20.88 33.35
N GLY A 39 27.49 21.56 33.84
CA GLY A 39 27.13 21.92 35.22
C GLY A 39 26.15 23.10 35.31
N LEU A 40 24.98 22.91 35.96
CA LEU A 40 24.06 23.94 36.51
C LEU A 40 23.22 24.86 35.57
N ALA A 41 21.96 24.45 35.35
CA ALA A 41 20.72 25.10 35.84
C ALA A 41 20.23 26.54 35.43
N HIS A 42 18.92 26.57 35.13
CA HIS A 42 17.87 27.51 35.59
C HIS A 42 17.35 28.69 34.71
N VAL A 43 16.17 29.19 35.16
CA VAL A 43 15.31 30.33 34.70
C VAL A 43 14.62 30.12 33.33
N LEU A 44 13.31 30.40 33.10
CA LEU A 44 12.30 31.29 33.74
C LEU A 44 10.87 30.68 33.90
N ARG A 45 10.15 31.15 34.94
CA ARG A 45 8.67 31.38 34.97
C ARG A 45 8.44 32.87 34.59
N GLY A 46 7.28 33.40 34.21
CA GLY A 46 5.88 32.95 34.20
C GLY A 46 4.96 34.20 34.05
N LEU A 47 3.77 34.21 34.68
CA LEU A 47 2.71 35.27 34.64
C LEU A 47 1.83 35.22 33.37
N THR A 48 0.47 35.26 33.36
CA THR A 48 -0.62 35.88 34.17
C THR A 48 -0.70 37.41 33.99
N SER A 49 -1.86 38.10 33.97
CA SER A 49 -3.28 37.75 34.24
C SER A 49 -4.18 38.76 33.44
N SER A 50 -5.50 38.97 33.55
CA SER A 50 -6.57 38.70 34.54
C SER A 50 -7.95 39.06 33.93
N LYS A 51 -9.06 38.93 34.70
CA LYS A 51 -10.42 39.53 34.50
C LYS A 51 -11.31 38.81 33.46
N LEU A 52 -12.65 38.93 33.43
CA LEU A 52 -13.76 39.25 34.38
C LEU A 52 -15.08 38.85 33.62
N SER A 53 -16.25 38.51 34.19
CA SER A 53 -16.69 38.28 35.58
C SER A 53 -18.07 37.58 35.61
N LYS A 54 -18.53 37.17 36.80
CA LYS A 54 -19.94 36.84 37.17
C LYS A 54 -20.55 35.56 36.58
N SER A 55 -21.60 34.96 37.18
CA SER A 55 -21.94 34.83 38.61
C SER A 55 -23.10 33.83 38.82
N SER A 56 -22.87 32.75 39.57
CA SER A 56 -23.89 31.95 40.28
C SER A 56 -23.20 31.14 41.40
N PRO A 57 -23.92 30.70 42.45
CA PRO A 57 -23.31 30.23 43.71
C PRO A 57 -22.92 28.74 43.72
N SER A 58 -22.20 28.36 44.78
CA SER A 58 -21.49 27.08 44.95
C SER A 58 -22.14 26.13 45.98
N ILE A 59 -21.72 24.86 45.96
CA ILE A 59 -21.18 24.13 47.12
C ILE A 59 -20.49 22.82 46.67
N ALA A 60 -19.36 22.51 47.31
CA ALA A 60 -18.61 21.23 47.39
C ALA A 60 -18.34 20.38 46.11
N SER A 61 -17.07 19.95 45.97
CA SER A 61 -16.62 18.92 45.03
C SER A 61 -16.04 17.71 45.79
N PRO A 62 -16.04 16.52 45.16
CA PRO A 62 -14.91 15.61 45.26
C PRO A 62 -14.33 15.24 43.88
N SER A 63 -13.08 14.79 43.86
CA SER A 63 -12.33 14.43 42.64
C SER A 63 -12.83 13.13 41.99
N SER A 64 -12.75 13.04 40.67
CA SER A 64 -12.99 11.79 39.93
C SER A 64 -11.93 11.55 38.85
N SER A 65 -10.98 10.66 39.15
CA SER A 65 -10.12 10.02 38.15
C SER A 65 -10.85 8.82 37.54
N ILE A 66 -11.16 8.87 36.24
CA ILE A 66 -11.86 7.77 35.57
C ILE A 66 -10.87 6.66 35.22
N ALA A 67 -10.82 5.64 36.06
CA ALA A 67 -10.36 4.31 35.69
C ALA A 67 -11.55 3.48 35.19
N LEU A 68 -11.35 2.65 34.17
CA LEU A 68 -12.38 1.71 33.69
C LEU A 68 -12.48 0.54 34.69
N PRO A 69 -13.69 0.10 35.07
CA PRO A 69 -13.86 -0.85 36.18
C PRO A 69 -13.58 -2.30 35.76
N THR A 70 -12.60 -2.91 36.44
CA THR A 70 -12.50 -4.37 36.56
C THR A 70 -13.68 -4.87 37.40
N ALA A 71 -14.51 -5.77 36.86
CA ALA A 71 -15.70 -6.26 37.55
C ALA A 71 -15.40 -7.45 38.47
N GLU A 72 -15.04 -7.18 39.73
CA GLU A 72 -15.05 -8.20 40.78
C GLU A 72 -16.49 -8.58 41.14
N PHE A 73 -16.89 -9.83 40.87
CA PHE A 73 -18.21 -10.35 41.23
C PHE A 73 -18.22 -10.91 42.65
N VAL A 74 -18.48 -10.06 43.63
CA VAL A 74 -18.75 -10.47 45.03
C VAL A 74 -20.16 -11.05 45.15
N HIS A 75 -20.30 -12.20 45.81
CA HIS A 75 -21.58 -12.89 45.97
C HIS A 75 -22.61 -12.11 46.82
N ALA A 76 -23.86 -12.13 46.38
CA ALA A 76 -25.05 -11.93 47.21
C ALA A 76 -26.01 -13.13 47.03
N PRO A 77 -26.70 -13.60 48.08
CA PRO A 77 -27.41 -14.88 48.03
C PRO A 77 -28.78 -14.79 47.35
N LEU A 78 -29.04 -15.70 46.40
CA LEU A 78 -30.38 -15.98 45.87
C LEU A 78 -30.86 -17.35 46.36
N THR A 79 -32.15 -17.43 46.67
CA THR A 79 -32.74 -18.52 47.45
C THR A 79 -33.05 -19.76 46.62
N ASN A 80 -32.64 -20.93 47.11
CA ASN A 80 -33.19 -22.26 46.80
C ASN A 80 -33.44 -22.61 45.32
N LEU A 81 -32.35 -22.74 44.55
CA LEU A 81 -32.25 -23.78 43.53
C LEU A 81 -31.17 -24.78 43.97
N PRO A 82 -31.36 -26.10 43.79
CA PRO A 82 -30.38 -27.09 44.22
C PRO A 82 -29.11 -26.99 43.35
N VAL A 83 -27.97 -26.76 44.00
CA VAL A 83 -26.65 -26.89 43.37
C VAL A 83 -26.56 -28.29 42.76
N GLN A 84 -26.30 -28.37 41.45
CA GLN A 84 -26.14 -29.65 40.77
C GLN A 84 -24.88 -30.34 41.28
N GLN A 85 -25.06 -31.36 42.12
CA GLN A 85 -23.98 -32.24 42.54
C GLN A 85 -23.40 -32.94 41.30
N PRO A 86 -22.06 -33.16 41.23
CA PRO A 86 -21.46 -33.88 40.12
C PRO A 86 -22.01 -35.32 40.10
N ARG A 87 -22.79 -35.64 39.07
CA ARG A 87 -23.24 -37.00 38.80
C ARG A 87 -22.13 -37.71 38.02
N GLY A 88 -21.64 -38.83 38.55
CA GLY A 88 -20.83 -39.75 37.77
C GLY A 88 -21.61 -40.36 36.60
N LEU A 89 -20.89 -41.08 35.74
CA LEU A 89 -21.45 -41.81 34.61
C LEU A 89 -22.68 -42.65 35.03
N SER A 90 -23.75 -42.61 34.23
CA SER A 90 -24.86 -43.58 34.35
C SER A 90 -24.34 -44.99 34.09
N SER A 91 -25.06 -46.05 34.49
CA SER A 91 -24.57 -47.42 34.27
C SER A 91 -24.35 -47.74 32.78
N SER A 92 -25.17 -47.21 31.87
CA SER A 92 -24.98 -47.36 30.42
C SER A 92 -23.82 -46.53 29.88
N HIS A 93 -23.54 -45.34 30.45
CA HIS A 93 -22.37 -44.56 30.06
C HIS A 93 -21.07 -45.17 30.63
N MET A 94 -21.13 -45.80 31.81
CA MET A 94 -20.02 -46.56 32.40
C MET A 94 -19.71 -47.83 31.59
N GLU A 95 -20.74 -48.57 31.17
CA GLU A 95 -20.60 -49.71 30.25
C GLU A 95 -19.99 -49.28 28.91
N SER A 96 -20.49 -48.18 28.33
CA SER A 96 -19.91 -47.58 27.12
C SER A 96 -18.45 -47.17 27.33
N PHE A 97 -18.10 -46.63 28.49
CA PHE A 97 -16.74 -46.19 28.83
C PHE A 97 -15.76 -47.35 29.01
N GLU A 98 -16.19 -48.47 29.62
CA GLU A 98 -15.37 -49.68 29.67
C GLU A 98 -15.22 -50.34 28.29
N LEU A 99 -16.27 -50.31 27.45
CA LEU A 99 -16.17 -50.71 26.04
C LEU A 99 -15.25 -49.79 25.22
N LEU A 100 -15.21 -48.49 25.52
CA LEU A 100 -14.28 -47.53 24.90
C LEU A 100 -12.82 -47.83 25.28
N LYS A 101 -12.54 -48.27 26.50
CA LYS A 101 -11.18 -48.67 26.94
C LYS A 101 -10.77 -50.05 26.41
N ASN A 102 -11.62 -51.05 26.62
CA ASN A 102 -11.24 -52.46 26.60
C ASN A 102 -11.91 -53.28 25.47
N GLY A 103 -12.85 -52.70 24.72
CA GLY A 103 -13.60 -53.39 23.67
C GLY A 103 -12.80 -53.63 22.37
N SER A 104 -13.35 -54.47 21.49
CA SER A 104 -12.86 -54.62 20.12
C SER A 104 -13.05 -53.32 19.31
N PRO A 105 -12.37 -53.15 18.16
CA PRO A 105 -12.44 -51.90 17.39
C PRO A 105 -13.87 -51.43 17.04
N ASN A 106 -14.81 -52.35 16.81
CA ASN A 106 -16.20 -52.01 16.51
C ASN A 106 -16.97 -51.59 17.78
N GLU A 107 -16.68 -52.22 18.91
CA GLU A 107 -17.29 -51.86 20.21
C GLU A 107 -16.77 -50.50 20.68
N ARG A 108 -15.47 -50.20 20.50
CA ARG A 108 -14.88 -48.88 20.76
C ARG A 108 -15.52 -47.79 19.88
N ILE A 109 -15.82 -48.07 18.61
CA ILE A 109 -16.55 -47.15 17.72
C ILE A 109 -17.98 -46.91 18.21
N ALA A 110 -18.72 -47.97 18.58
CA ALA A 110 -20.08 -47.85 19.08
C ALA A 110 -20.13 -47.08 20.41
N ALA A 111 -19.22 -47.39 21.32
CA ALA A 111 -19.01 -46.69 22.58
C ALA A 111 -18.70 -45.20 22.39
N ALA A 112 -17.75 -44.86 21.51
CA ALA A 112 -17.41 -43.47 21.24
C ALA A 112 -18.60 -42.66 20.69
N ASN A 113 -19.38 -43.26 19.78
CA ASN A 113 -20.61 -42.66 19.27
C ASN A 113 -21.66 -42.44 20.37
N SER A 114 -21.81 -43.37 21.31
CA SER A 114 -22.74 -43.23 22.43
C SER A 114 -22.28 -42.16 23.44
N LEU A 115 -21.00 -42.16 23.81
CA LEU A 115 -20.42 -41.23 24.77
C LEU A 115 -20.44 -39.78 24.26
N LYS A 116 -20.32 -39.56 22.95
CA LYS A 116 -20.47 -38.24 22.32
C LYS A 116 -21.80 -37.57 22.71
N TYR A 117 -22.92 -38.30 22.56
CA TYR A 117 -24.24 -37.78 22.95
C TYR A 117 -24.36 -37.63 24.47
N ALA A 118 -23.79 -38.57 25.23
CA ALA A 118 -23.80 -38.51 26.69
C ALA A 118 -23.11 -37.26 27.25
N ILE A 119 -21.97 -36.85 26.67
CA ILE A 119 -21.24 -35.62 27.05
C ILE A 119 -22.00 -34.36 26.61
N ALA A 120 -22.62 -34.38 25.43
CA ALA A 120 -23.38 -33.25 24.91
C ALA A 120 -24.70 -32.99 25.68
N GLU A 121 -25.35 -34.04 26.20
CA GLU A 121 -26.54 -33.91 27.06
C GLU A 121 -26.19 -33.60 28.52
N TYR A 122 -25.08 -34.15 29.04
CA TYR A 122 -24.63 -33.97 30.41
C TYR A 122 -23.10 -33.83 30.45
N PRO A 123 -22.54 -32.73 30.96
CA PRO A 123 -21.10 -32.62 31.26
C PRO A 123 -20.62 -33.72 32.24
N LEU A 124 -20.13 -34.84 31.69
CA LEU A 124 -19.69 -36.02 32.45
C LEU A 124 -18.32 -35.76 33.07
N ASN A 125 -18.11 -36.13 34.33
CA ASN A 125 -16.78 -36.13 34.94
C ASN A 125 -16.30 -37.55 35.30
N PRO A 126 -15.02 -37.89 35.08
CA PRO A 126 -13.98 -37.06 34.42
C PRO A 126 -14.06 -37.11 32.89
N VAL A 127 -14.00 -35.95 32.22
CA VAL A 127 -13.82 -35.91 30.75
C VAL A 127 -12.44 -36.44 30.34
N LEU A 128 -11.41 -36.19 31.16
CA LEU A 128 -10.03 -36.61 30.90
C LEU A 128 -9.89 -38.12 30.76
N ASP A 129 -10.56 -38.93 31.60
CA ASP A 129 -10.47 -40.39 31.45
C ASP A 129 -11.10 -40.88 30.13
N ILE A 130 -12.13 -40.18 29.63
CA ILE A 130 -12.77 -40.46 28.34
C ILE A 130 -11.86 -40.00 27.20
N TRP A 131 -11.16 -38.88 27.37
CA TRP A 131 -10.10 -38.41 26.47
C TRP A 131 -9.01 -39.46 26.30
N ASP A 132 -8.47 -39.96 27.40
CA ASP A 132 -7.42 -40.98 27.44
C ASP A 132 -7.86 -42.29 26.80
N ALA A 133 -9.13 -42.69 27.00
CA ALA A 133 -9.72 -43.86 26.38
C ALA A 133 -10.05 -43.68 24.88
N ALA A 134 -10.00 -42.46 24.34
CA ALA A 134 -10.38 -42.14 22.96
C ALA A 134 -9.23 -41.60 22.08
N LYS A 135 -8.17 -41.05 22.66
CA LYS A 135 -7.13 -40.31 21.90
C LYS A 135 -6.33 -41.15 20.90
N ASP A 136 -6.26 -42.48 21.07
CA ASP A 136 -5.66 -43.37 20.07
C ASP A 136 -6.60 -43.71 18.89
N LEU A 137 -7.88 -43.32 18.92
CA LEU A 137 -8.82 -43.59 17.82
C LEU A 137 -8.58 -42.70 16.61
N ILE A 138 -8.01 -41.49 16.80
CA ILE A 138 -7.69 -40.52 15.73
C ILE A 138 -6.32 -40.74 15.07
N ASP A 139 -5.54 -41.72 15.54
CA ASP A 139 -4.25 -42.10 14.95
C ASP A 139 -4.42 -42.36 13.42
N PRO A 140 -3.57 -41.76 12.55
CA PRO A 140 -3.70 -41.89 11.09
C PRO A 140 -3.72 -43.32 10.55
N ALA A 141 -3.16 -44.29 11.27
CA ALA A 141 -3.16 -45.71 10.91
C ALA A 141 -4.49 -46.43 11.18
N LYS A 142 -5.41 -45.81 11.94
CA LYS A 142 -6.73 -46.36 12.27
C LYS A 142 -7.68 -46.23 11.06
N PRO A 143 -8.64 -47.16 10.88
CA PRO A 143 -9.62 -47.08 9.80
C PRO A 143 -10.50 -45.83 9.95
N THR A 144 -10.95 -45.24 8.84
CA THR A 144 -11.66 -43.95 8.83
C THR A 144 -12.90 -43.90 9.73
N ALA A 145 -13.60 -45.03 9.94
CA ALA A 145 -14.73 -45.10 10.88
C ALA A 145 -14.30 -44.96 12.36
N ALA A 146 -13.10 -45.44 12.73
CA ALA A 146 -12.53 -45.24 14.06
C ALA A 146 -12.09 -43.79 14.26
N ARG A 147 -11.38 -43.22 13.27
CA ARG A 147 -10.92 -41.82 13.34
C ARG A 147 -12.10 -40.86 13.41
N ALA A 148 -13.13 -41.03 12.58
CA ALA A 148 -14.33 -40.19 12.61
C ALA A 148 -15.03 -40.24 13.99
N ALA A 149 -15.27 -41.44 14.53
CA ALA A 149 -15.88 -41.59 15.86
C ALA A 149 -15.01 -41.00 16.99
N GLY A 150 -13.68 -41.13 16.87
CA GLY A 150 -12.73 -40.49 17.77
C GLY A 150 -12.78 -38.96 17.71
N TRP A 151 -12.65 -38.38 16.53
CA TRP A 151 -12.71 -36.93 16.33
C TRP A 151 -14.02 -36.34 16.81
N GLU A 152 -15.16 -36.97 16.50
CA GLU A 152 -16.47 -36.49 16.95
C GLU A 152 -16.61 -36.54 18.49
N LEU A 153 -16.13 -37.60 19.15
CA LEU A 153 -16.13 -37.68 20.62
C LEU A 153 -15.20 -36.63 21.25
N LEU A 154 -13.95 -36.53 20.78
CA LEU A 154 -12.97 -35.58 21.30
C LEU A 154 -13.41 -34.12 21.08
N THR A 155 -14.15 -33.84 20.00
CA THR A 155 -14.74 -32.51 19.74
C THR A 155 -15.82 -32.14 20.77
N GLU A 156 -16.60 -33.09 21.28
CA GLU A 156 -17.50 -32.80 22.42
C GLU A 156 -16.74 -32.69 23.74
N CYS A 157 -15.69 -33.51 23.96
CA CYS A 157 -14.86 -33.41 25.17
C CYS A 157 -14.23 -32.02 25.36
N VAL A 158 -13.68 -31.39 24.32
CA VAL A 158 -13.02 -30.07 24.44
C VAL A 158 -13.97 -28.91 24.74
N LYS A 159 -15.29 -29.10 24.60
CA LYS A 159 -16.30 -28.09 24.97
C LYS A 159 -16.55 -28.04 26.48
N HIS A 160 -16.01 -28.99 27.25
CA HIS A 160 -16.22 -29.08 28.69
C HIS A 160 -15.66 -27.87 29.44
N ASP A 161 -16.58 -27.09 30.02
CA ASP A 161 -16.29 -25.77 30.61
C ASP A 161 -15.27 -25.78 31.75
N ALA A 162 -15.23 -26.84 32.56
CA ALA A 162 -14.44 -26.92 33.78
C ALA A 162 -13.05 -27.58 33.58
N SER A 163 -12.57 -27.68 32.35
CA SER A 163 -11.25 -28.27 32.02
C SER A 163 -10.12 -27.32 32.41
N SER A 164 -9.13 -27.82 33.17
CA SER A 164 -7.95 -27.08 33.60
C SER A 164 -6.96 -26.81 32.47
N ASP A 165 -6.04 -25.87 32.67
CA ASP A 165 -5.05 -25.47 31.66
C ASP A 165 -4.10 -26.62 31.25
N LEU A 166 -3.82 -27.56 32.16
CA LEU A 166 -3.00 -28.75 31.87
C LEU A 166 -3.76 -29.76 30.99
N GLU A 167 -5.04 -30.02 31.30
CA GLU A 167 -5.91 -30.85 30.47
C GLU A 167 -6.08 -30.22 29.08
N ARG A 168 -6.29 -28.90 29.03
CA ARG A 168 -6.37 -28.14 27.77
C ARG A 168 -5.07 -28.16 26.97
N GLN A 169 -3.91 -28.17 27.62
CA GLN A 169 -2.61 -28.36 26.97
C GLN A 169 -2.49 -29.76 26.35
N GLU A 170 -2.92 -30.82 27.05
CA GLU A 170 -2.95 -32.17 26.49
C GLU A 170 -3.98 -32.30 25.35
N TYR A 171 -5.15 -31.68 25.48
CA TYR A 171 -6.17 -31.63 24.44
C TYR A 171 -5.61 -30.96 23.18
N PHE A 172 -4.93 -29.81 23.33
CA PHE A 172 -4.25 -29.13 22.23
C PHE A 172 -3.19 -30.04 21.60
N ALA A 173 -2.20 -30.52 22.37
CA ALA A 173 -1.11 -31.35 21.85
C ALA A 173 -1.60 -32.62 21.12
N THR A 174 -2.69 -33.23 21.61
CA THR A 174 -3.36 -34.37 20.98
C THR A 174 -4.04 -33.98 19.66
N LEU A 175 -4.87 -32.92 19.67
CA LEU A 175 -5.62 -32.50 18.48
C LEU A 175 -4.72 -31.87 17.40
N THR A 176 -3.58 -31.27 17.76
CA THR A 176 -2.67 -30.61 16.82
C THR A 176 -1.53 -31.51 16.34
N ALA A 177 -1.52 -32.78 16.76
CA ALA A 177 -0.58 -33.79 16.26
C ALA A 177 -0.78 -34.08 14.76
N PRO A 178 0.19 -34.71 14.07
CA PRO A 178 0.06 -35.11 12.67
C PRO A 178 -1.10 -36.09 12.43
N ALA A 179 -2.22 -35.56 11.92
CA ALA A 179 -3.44 -36.30 11.64
C ALA A 179 -3.47 -36.88 10.21
N ASN A 180 -4.50 -37.68 9.89
CA ASN A 180 -4.77 -38.08 8.51
C ASN A 180 -5.27 -36.86 7.71
N ALA A 181 -4.74 -36.66 6.49
CA ALA A 181 -5.07 -35.48 5.67
C ALA A 181 -6.56 -35.39 5.27
N GLU A 182 -7.31 -36.51 5.23
CA GLU A 182 -8.77 -36.46 5.03
C GLU A 182 -9.50 -35.82 6.22
N ASP A 183 -8.94 -35.91 7.43
CA ASP A 183 -9.57 -35.53 8.69
C ASP A 183 -9.33 -34.05 9.08
N PHE A 184 -8.53 -33.29 8.31
CA PHE A 184 -8.15 -31.91 8.66
C PHE A 184 -9.35 -30.98 8.95
N HIS A 185 -10.50 -31.25 8.33
CA HIS A 185 -11.74 -30.51 8.59
C HIS A 185 -12.31 -30.76 10.00
N LEU A 186 -12.11 -31.96 10.56
CA LEU A 186 -12.45 -32.33 11.94
C LEU A 186 -11.41 -31.76 12.91
N GLN A 187 -10.13 -31.84 12.55
CA GLN A 187 -9.03 -31.25 13.30
C GLN A 187 -9.19 -29.74 13.51
N LEU A 188 -9.55 -29.02 12.45
CA LEU A 188 -9.86 -27.59 12.51
C LEU A 188 -11.10 -27.30 13.36
N ALA A 189 -12.17 -28.09 13.23
CA ALA A 189 -13.37 -27.92 14.04
C ALA A 189 -13.11 -28.12 15.55
N ALA A 190 -12.39 -29.19 15.91
CA ALA A 190 -12.02 -29.48 17.30
C ALA A 190 -11.16 -28.35 17.92
N LEU A 191 -10.23 -27.78 17.16
CA LEU A 191 -9.41 -26.65 17.65
C LEU A 191 -10.22 -25.34 17.75
N VAL A 192 -11.19 -25.12 16.85
CA VAL A 192 -12.14 -24.00 16.95
C VAL A 192 -13.00 -24.11 18.22
N ASP A 193 -13.47 -25.32 18.56
CA ASP A 193 -14.27 -25.53 19.78
C ASP A 193 -13.43 -25.48 21.07
N LEU A 194 -12.24 -26.12 21.11
CA LEU A 194 -11.29 -26.03 22.24
C LEU A 194 -10.91 -24.59 22.60
N THR A 195 -10.79 -23.72 21.59
CA THR A 195 -10.48 -22.30 21.76
C THR A 195 -11.71 -21.41 21.93
N ARG A 196 -12.92 -21.97 21.83
CA ARG A 196 -14.21 -21.25 21.82
C ARG A 196 -14.25 -20.13 20.77
N ARG A 197 -13.82 -20.45 19.54
CA ARG A 197 -13.50 -19.50 18.46
C ARG A 197 -12.44 -18.47 18.87
N GLY A 198 -11.27 -18.96 19.27
CA GLY A 198 -10.09 -18.13 19.50
C GLY A 198 -10.18 -17.19 20.71
N ARG A 199 -11.04 -17.48 21.68
CA ARG A 199 -11.28 -16.66 22.89
C ARG A 199 -10.58 -17.16 24.15
N VAL A 200 -10.25 -18.45 24.20
CA VAL A 200 -9.66 -19.11 25.38
C VAL A 200 -8.47 -19.94 24.92
N LEU A 201 -7.26 -19.42 25.13
CA LEU A 201 -6.00 -20.04 24.69
C LEU A 201 -5.19 -20.68 25.83
N THR A 202 -5.71 -20.64 27.06
CA THR A 202 -4.99 -21.06 28.26
C THR A 202 -4.51 -22.51 28.15
N GLY A 203 -3.25 -22.73 28.51
CA GLY A 203 -2.53 -24.01 28.38
C GLY A 203 -1.67 -24.10 27.12
N PHE A 204 -1.90 -23.26 26.11
CA PHE A 204 -1.18 -23.29 24.83
C PHE A 204 -1.05 -21.90 24.18
N ASP A 205 -1.10 -20.85 25.00
CA ASP A 205 -1.27 -19.44 24.64
C ASP A 205 -0.46 -18.98 23.42
N TYR A 206 0.87 -19.17 23.46
CA TYR A 206 1.80 -18.75 22.40
C TYR A 206 1.89 -19.73 21.20
N GLN A 207 1.28 -20.90 21.29
CA GLN A 207 1.43 -21.98 20.29
C GLN A 207 0.42 -21.88 19.15
N LEU A 208 -0.76 -21.27 19.38
CA LEU A 208 -1.85 -21.27 18.40
C LEU A 208 -1.51 -20.48 17.13
N VAL A 209 -1.00 -19.24 17.23
CA VAL A 209 -0.76 -18.41 16.04
C VAL A 209 0.35 -18.98 15.13
N PRO A 210 1.48 -19.49 15.65
CA PRO A 210 2.44 -20.26 14.84
C PRO A 210 1.83 -21.47 14.13
N LEU A 211 0.99 -22.25 14.82
CA LEU A 211 0.31 -23.42 14.24
C LEU A 211 -0.68 -23.04 13.13
N LEU A 212 -1.56 -22.06 13.37
CA LEU A 212 -2.49 -21.60 12.34
C LEU A 212 -1.74 -20.98 11.14
N THR A 213 -0.55 -20.43 11.36
CA THR A 213 0.32 -19.90 10.30
C THR A 213 0.93 -21.02 9.44
N SER A 214 1.34 -22.16 10.01
CA SER A 214 1.78 -23.31 9.21
C SER A 214 0.61 -23.97 8.48
N TRP A 215 -0.50 -24.24 9.17
CA TRP A 215 -1.72 -24.79 8.57
C TRP A 215 -2.27 -23.92 7.44
N LEU A 216 -2.18 -22.59 7.55
CA LEU A 216 -2.62 -21.66 6.50
C LEU A 216 -1.75 -21.83 5.25
N TRP A 217 -0.43 -21.91 5.42
CA TRP A 217 0.51 -22.09 4.33
C TRP A 217 0.39 -23.46 3.67
N GLU A 218 0.20 -24.53 4.45
CA GLU A 218 0.00 -25.90 3.98
C GLU A 218 -1.33 -26.03 3.22
N SER A 219 -2.44 -25.63 3.83
CA SER A 219 -3.78 -25.63 3.22
C SER A 219 -3.80 -24.81 1.92
N TYR A 220 -3.17 -23.63 1.93
CA TYR A 220 -3.04 -22.80 0.74
C TYR A 220 -2.27 -23.53 -0.37
N ASN A 221 -1.15 -24.19 -0.07
CA ASN A 221 -0.36 -24.88 -1.09
C ASN A 221 -1.08 -26.13 -1.65
N VAL A 222 -1.82 -26.86 -0.83
CA VAL A 222 -2.70 -27.97 -1.27
C VAL A 222 -3.75 -27.44 -2.24
N VAL A 223 -4.53 -26.43 -1.83
CA VAL A 223 -5.56 -25.79 -2.65
C VAL A 223 -4.97 -25.19 -3.95
N ARG A 224 -3.80 -24.54 -3.88
CA ARG A 224 -3.09 -23.98 -5.04
C ARG A 224 -2.67 -25.09 -6.01
N ALA A 225 -2.21 -26.25 -5.52
CA ALA A 225 -1.87 -27.41 -6.34
C ALA A 225 -3.12 -28.05 -6.97
N ALA A 226 -4.21 -28.18 -6.21
CA ALA A 226 -5.49 -28.69 -6.68
C ALA A 226 -6.09 -27.83 -7.81
N ARG A 227 -6.17 -26.51 -7.60
CA ARG A 227 -6.59 -25.53 -8.62
C ARG A 227 -5.70 -25.59 -9.87
N ARG A 228 -4.37 -25.69 -9.71
CA ARG A 228 -3.41 -25.85 -10.83
C ARG A 228 -3.65 -27.15 -11.62
N ARG A 229 -3.99 -28.26 -10.95
CA ARG A 229 -4.34 -29.54 -11.60
C ARG A 229 -5.67 -29.43 -12.36
N ALA A 230 -6.73 -28.93 -11.71
CA ALA A 230 -8.05 -28.75 -12.30
C ALA A 230 -8.02 -27.88 -13.57
N SER A 231 -7.20 -26.82 -13.60
CA SER A 231 -7.01 -25.95 -14.76
C SER A 231 -6.31 -26.62 -15.96
N ARG A 232 -5.74 -27.82 -15.80
CA ARG A 232 -5.04 -28.56 -16.88
C ARG A 232 -5.84 -29.76 -17.40
N THR A 233 -6.76 -30.32 -16.61
CA THR A 233 -7.57 -31.49 -16.96
C THR A 233 -9.07 -31.24 -16.71
N PRO A 234 -9.79 -30.57 -17.63
CA PRO A 234 -11.19 -30.20 -17.43
C PRO A 234 -12.17 -31.38 -17.30
N LYS A 235 -11.76 -32.59 -17.74
CA LYS A 235 -12.51 -33.86 -17.52
C LYS A 235 -12.26 -34.46 -16.12
N SER A 236 -12.23 -33.63 -15.08
CA SER A 236 -12.05 -34.08 -13.70
C SER A 236 -13.31 -34.79 -13.16
N SER A 237 -13.11 -35.93 -12.49
CA SER A 237 -14.20 -36.73 -11.91
C SER A 237 -14.99 -35.94 -10.87
N ALA A 238 -16.27 -36.32 -10.64
CA ALA A 238 -17.11 -35.64 -9.67
C ALA A 238 -16.52 -35.70 -8.25
N ARG A 239 -15.94 -36.86 -7.85
CA ARG A 239 -15.26 -37.04 -6.55
C ARG A 239 -14.03 -36.13 -6.41
N SER A 240 -13.24 -35.96 -7.46
CA SER A 240 -12.10 -35.03 -7.46
C SER A 240 -12.55 -33.58 -7.28
N ARG A 241 -13.58 -33.14 -8.02
CA ARG A 241 -14.15 -31.79 -7.85
C ARG A 241 -14.75 -31.55 -6.45
N ALA A 242 -15.36 -32.56 -5.85
CA ALA A 242 -15.86 -32.50 -4.48
C ALA A 242 -14.72 -32.34 -3.45
N ALA A 243 -13.60 -33.07 -3.62
CA ALA A 243 -12.43 -32.95 -2.75
C ALA A 243 -11.82 -31.53 -2.77
N VAL A 244 -11.60 -30.95 -3.96
CA VAL A 244 -11.09 -29.56 -4.08
C VAL A 244 -12.03 -28.56 -3.40
N SER A 245 -13.34 -28.73 -3.53
CA SER A 245 -14.32 -27.87 -2.85
C SER A 245 -14.33 -28.06 -1.31
N GLY A 246 -13.85 -29.20 -0.80
CA GLY A 246 -13.58 -29.41 0.63
C GLY A 246 -12.33 -28.67 1.08
N GLU A 247 -11.22 -28.85 0.37
CA GLU A 247 -9.95 -28.15 0.64
C GLU A 247 -10.13 -26.62 0.64
N GLU A 248 -10.89 -26.07 -0.31
CA GLU A 248 -11.22 -24.64 -0.38
C GLU A 248 -12.08 -24.15 0.79
N LYS A 249 -13.00 -24.97 1.31
CA LYS A 249 -13.78 -24.63 2.52
C LYS A 249 -12.92 -24.63 3.77
N ASN A 250 -12.03 -25.61 3.92
CA ASN A 250 -11.13 -25.70 5.05
C ASN A 250 -10.20 -24.47 5.11
N LEU A 251 -9.66 -24.05 3.95
CA LEU A 251 -8.87 -22.82 3.83
C LEU A 251 -9.68 -21.56 4.22
N ALA A 252 -10.93 -21.44 3.76
CA ALA A 252 -11.80 -20.31 4.11
C ALA A 252 -12.18 -20.29 5.61
N GLN A 253 -12.45 -21.45 6.21
CA GLN A 253 -12.67 -21.60 7.65
C GLN A 253 -11.44 -21.19 8.45
N LEU A 254 -10.24 -21.58 8.01
CA LEU A 254 -8.98 -21.24 8.67
C LEU A 254 -8.68 -19.72 8.61
N PHE A 255 -8.96 -19.05 7.49
CA PHE A 255 -8.94 -17.58 7.43
C PHE A 255 -9.94 -16.95 8.42
N SER A 256 -11.17 -17.47 8.49
CA SER A 256 -12.19 -17.00 9.45
C SER A 256 -11.77 -17.20 10.90
N PHE A 257 -11.10 -18.31 11.21
CA PHE A 257 -10.60 -18.62 12.55
C PHE A 257 -9.41 -17.73 12.94
N LEU A 258 -8.49 -17.46 12.02
CA LEU A 258 -7.41 -16.47 12.23
C LEU A 258 -7.96 -15.08 12.54
N ILE A 259 -9.03 -14.63 11.87
CA ILE A 259 -9.69 -13.36 12.18
C ILE A 259 -10.25 -13.35 13.61
N ASP A 260 -10.92 -14.43 14.05
CA ASP A 260 -11.43 -14.55 15.42
C ASP A 260 -10.28 -14.56 16.46
N VAL A 261 -9.22 -15.35 16.24
CA VAL A 261 -8.06 -15.46 17.15
C VAL A 261 -7.34 -14.12 17.31
N ILE A 262 -7.05 -13.42 16.20
CA ILE A 262 -6.45 -12.09 16.24
C ILE A 262 -7.39 -11.08 16.93
N LYS A 263 -8.70 -11.18 16.73
CA LYS A 263 -9.68 -10.27 17.34
C LYS A 263 -9.85 -10.45 18.85
N PHE A 264 -9.73 -11.67 19.37
CA PHE A 264 -10.01 -11.96 20.79
C PHE A 264 -8.75 -12.24 21.63
N SER A 265 -7.62 -12.60 21.01
CA SER A 265 -6.41 -13.03 21.71
C SER A 265 -5.10 -12.58 21.03
N PHE A 266 -5.05 -11.40 20.40
CA PHE A 266 -3.80 -10.83 19.87
C PHE A 266 -2.69 -10.75 20.92
N ASN A 267 -3.03 -10.48 22.19
CA ASN A 267 -2.07 -10.38 23.29
C ASN A 267 -1.28 -11.68 23.57
N ASN A 268 -1.74 -12.82 23.04
CA ASN A 268 -1.08 -14.12 23.14
C ASN A 268 -0.18 -14.42 21.91
N ALA A 269 -0.24 -13.59 20.87
CA ALA A 269 0.65 -13.66 19.72
C ALA A 269 1.91 -12.81 20.00
N ASP A 270 3.09 -13.44 20.00
CA ASP A 270 4.35 -12.71 20.10
C ASP A 270 4.73 -12.05 18.76
N GLU A 271 5.66 -11.09 18.80
CA GLU A 271 6.10 -10.36 17.61
C GLU A 271 6.63 -11.31 16.50
N PRO A 272 7.41 -12.37 16.80
CA PRO A 272 7.76 -13.41 15.82
C PRO A 272 6.57 -14.15 15.19
N ALA A 273 5.54 -14.53 15.95
CA ALA A 273 4.36 -15.20 15.41
C ALA A 273 3.55 -14.27 14.49
N VAL A 274 3.37 -13.00 14.87
CA VAL A 274 2.70 -12.00 14.02
C VAL A 274 3.53 -11.71 12.76
N ALA A 275 4.86 -11.59 12.90
CA ALA A 275 5.79 -11.42 11.79
C ALA A 275 5.68 -12.58 10.77
N GLY A 276 5.71 -13.84 11.26
CA GLY A 276 5.55 -15.03 10.43
C GLY A 276 4.17 -15.12 9.76
N LEU A 277 3.09 -14.76 10.47
CA LEU A 277 1.74 -14.70 9.92
C LEU A 277 1.66 -13.68 8.77
N VAL A 278 2.20 -12.48 8.96
CA VAL A 278 2.24 -11.45 7.92
C VAL A 278 3.05 -11.92 6.70
N ASP A 279 4.22 -12.55 6.89
CA ASP A 279 5.00 -13.12 5.78
C ASP A 279 4.20 -14.14 4.97
N ARG A 280 3.45 -15.06 5.63
CA ARG A 280 2.59 -16.03 4.93
C ARG A 280 1.44 -15.35 4.19
N LEU A 281 0.77 -14.37 4.80
CA LEU A 281 -0.31 -13.61 4.16
C LEU A 281 0.18 -12.85 2.92
N MET A 282 1.36 -12.21 3.00
CA MET A 282 1.96 -11.51 1.86
C MET A 282 2.35 -12.49 0.74
N ALA A 283 2.93 -13.64 1.10
CA ALA A 283 3.26 -14.70 0.15
C ALA A 283 2.01 -15.28 -0.54
N ILE A 284 0.89 -15.45 0.17
CA ILE A 284 -0.40 -15.86 -0.41
C ILE A 284 -0.90 -14.79 -1.40
N CYS A 285 -0.95 -13.53 -0.97
CA CYS A 285 -1.38 -12.41 -1.80
C CYS A 285 -0.60 -12.27 -3.11
N MET A 286 0.73 -12.47 -3.05
CA MET A 286 1.61 -12.38 -4.22
C MET A 286 1.56 -13.61 -5.12
N SER A 287 1.07 -14.75 -4.63
CA SER A 287 1.21 -16.05 -5.31
C SER A 287 -0.12 -16.71 -5.74
N THR A 288 -1.27 -16.16 -5.31
CA THR A 288 -2.61 -16.62 -5.71
C THR A 288 -3.15 -15.96 -6.99
N SER A 289 -4.17 -16.59 -7.57
CA SER A 289 -4.95 -16.05 -8.68
C SER A 289 -6.47 -16.07 -8.42
N VAL A 290 -6.90 -16.23 -7.17
CA VAL A 290 -8.31 -16.28 -6.73
C VAL A 290 -8.60 -15.05 -5.88
N GLU A 291 -9.76 -14.43 -6.06
CA GLU A 291 -10.11 -13.17 -5.40
C GLU A 291 -10.45 -13.36 -3.92
N ASP A 292 -11.13 -14.43 -3.55
CA ASP A 292 -11.49 -14.72 -2.15
C ASP A 292 -10.28 -15.00 -1.27
N ASP A 293 -9.20 -15.60 -1.82
CA ASP A 293 -7.91 -15.73 -1.13
C ASP A 293 -7.33 -14.36 -0.76
N LEU A 294 -7.34 -13.40 -1.70
CA LEU A 294 -6.85 -12.04 -1.49
C LEU A 294 -7.72 -11.31 -0.48
N LYS A 295 -9.05 -11.40 -0.63
CA LYS A 295 -10.04 -10.78 0.26
C LYS A 295 -9.90 -11.29 1.69
N SER A 296 -9.74 -12.59 1.86
CA SER A 296 -9.54 -13.23 3.18
C SER A 296 -8.19 -12.85 3.78
N SER A 297 -7.13 -12.79 2.97
CA SER A 297 -5.80 -12.35 3.42
C SER A 297 -5.81 -10.88 3.87
N ILE A 298 -6.48 -9.99 3.12
CA ILE A 298 -6.70 -8.60 3.52
C ILE A 298 -7.49 -8.54 4.83
N ALA A 299 -8.53 -9.35 5.01
CA ALA A 299 -9.33 -9.36 6.24
C ALA A 299 -8.55 -9.81 7.49
N VAL A 300 -7.58 -10.73 7.37
CA VAL A 300 -6.67 -11.06 8.49
C VAL A 300 -5.72 -9.88 8.78
N VAL A 301 -5.17 -9.23 7.75
CA VAL A 301 -4.33 -8.02 7.94
C VAL A 301 -5.14 -6.88 8.58
N ASP A 302 -6.39 -6.67 8.15
CA ASP A 302 -7.32 -5.69 8.73
C ASP A 302 -7.57 -5.98 10.22
N ALA A 303 -7.72 -7.26 10.59
CA ALA A 303 -7.82 -7.67 11.99
C ALA A 303 -6.53 -7.37 12.78
N ILE A 304 -5.35 -7.67 12.22
CA ILE A 304 -4.05 -7.36 12.87
C ILE A 304 -3.90 -5.84 13.09
N VAL A 305 -4.29 -5.02 12.11
CA VAL A 305 -4.23 -3.55 12.18
C VAL A 305 -5.28 -2.96 13.13
N THR A 306 -6.41 -3.64 13.32
CA THR A 306 -7.54 -3.15 14.15
C THR A 306 -7.45 -3.59 15.61
N PHE A 307 -6.93 -4.78 15.89
CA PHE A 307 -6.89 -5.39 17.23
C PHE A 307 -5.46 -5.58 17.78
N GLY A 308 -4.43 -5.18 17.02
CA GLY A 308 -3.03 -5.35 17.39
C GLY A 308 -2.10 -4.37 16.67
N SER A 309 -0.91 -4.86 16.29
CA SER A 309 0.10 -4.10 15.54
C SER A 309 0.76 -4.97 14.47
N ILE A 310 1.23 -4.34 13.39
CA ILE A 310 2.15 -4.97 12.43
C ILE A 310 3.59 -4.63 12.89
N PRO A 311 4.51 -5.62 13.00
CA PRO A 311 5.91 -5.36 13.32
C PRO A 311 6.58 -4.43 12.29
N ASP A 312 7.42 -3.51 12.75
CA ASP A 312 8.01 -2.45 11.90
C ASP A 312 8.75 -3.00 10.66
N GLU A 313 9.46 -4.12 10.82
CA GLU A 313 10.16 -4.79 9.71
C GLU A 313 9.20 -5.31 8.62
N LYS A 314 7.96 -5.66 8.97
CA LYS A 314 6.93 -6.18 8.05
C LYS A 314 6.08 -5.07 7.42
N LEU A 315 6.00 -3.91 8.07
CA LEU A 315 5.15 -2.80 7.63
C LEU A 315 5.40 -2.42 6.15
N LYS A 316 6.66 -2.37 5.71
CA LYS A 316 7.00 -2.10 4.30
C LYS A 316 6.42 -3.13 3.34
N GLY A 317 6.63 -4.42 3.60
CA GLY A 317 6.11 -5.51 2.77
C GLY A 317 4.58 -5.49 2.70
N CYS A 318 3.93 -5.21 3.83
CA CYS A 318 2.48 -5.07 3.91
C CYS A 318 1.95 -3.93 3.02
N ILE A 319 2.56 -2.74 3.11
CA ILE A 319 2.19 -1.57 2.29
C ILE A 319 2.41 -1.85 0.79
N HIS A 320 3.54 -2.46 0.41
CA HIS A 320 3.82 -2.83 -0.98
C HIS A 320 2.70 -3.70 -1.59
N VAL A 321 2.25 -4.73 -0.86
CA VAL A 321 1.22 -5.66 -1.32
C VAL A 321 -0.17 -5.01 -1.30
N LEU A 322 -0.57 -4.35 -0.22
CA LEU A 322 -1.88 -3.68 -0.13
C LEU A 322 -2.03 -2.59 -1.21
N SER A 323 -1.00 -1.78 -1.44
CA SER A 323 -1.00 -0.75 -2.50
C SER A 323 -1.05 -1.39 -3.90
N SER A 324 -0.37 -2.52 -4.09
CA SER A 324 -0.43 -3.29 -5.34
C SER A 324 -1.84 -3.82 -5.62
N ILE A 325 -2.54 -4.34 -4.62
CA ILE A 325 -3.92 -4.85 -4.77
C ILE A 325 -4.89 -3.68 -5.00
N TYR A 326 -4.78 -2.59 -4.23
CA TYR A 326 -5.57 -1.37 -4.39
C TYR A 326 -5.51 -0.79 -5.82
N CYS A 327 -4.33 -0.85 -6.47
CA CYS A 327 -4.13 -0.39 -7.84
C CYS A 327 -4.59 -1.40 -8.93
N ILE A 328 -4.40 -2.71 -8.72
CA ILE A 328 -4.53 -3.72 -9.80
C ILE A 328 -5.84 -4.53 -9.73
N VAL A 329 -6.49 -4.62 -8.57
CA VAL A 329 -7.66 -5.49 -8.33
C VAL A 329 -8.85 -4.63 -7.92
N GLY A 330 -9.52 -4.00 -8.90
CA GLY A 330 -10.59 -3.01 -8.66
C GLY A 330 -11.74 -3.52 -7.77
N SER A 331 -12.09 -4.80 -7.85
CA SER A 331 -13.07 -5.47 -6.97
C SER A 331 -12.66 -5.48 -5.49
N LEU A 332 -11.37 -5.47 -5.20
CA LEU A 332 -10.80 -5.41 -3.84
C LEU A 332 -10.23 -4.03 -3.49
N GLN A 333 -10.46 -3.00 -4.31
CA GLN A 333 -9.99 -1.64 -4.06
C GLN A 333 -10.53 -1.10 -2.73
N ASN A 334 -11.84 -1.24 -2.47
CA ASN A 334 -12.46 -0.79 -1.23
C ASN A 334 -11.94 -1.55 0.01
N HIS A 335 -11.75 -2.87 -0.10
CA HIS A 335 -11.20 -3.70 0.99
C HIS A 335 -9.75 -3.29 1.30
N SER A 336 -8.91 -3.15 0.26
CA SER A 336 -7.51 -2.74 0.40
C SER A 336 -7.40 -1.31 0.98
N TRP A 337 -8.27 -0.40 0.56
CA TRP A 337 -8.32 0.97 1.08
C TRP A 337 -8.78 1.03 2.54
N HIS A 338 -9.69 0.16 2.99
CA HIS A 338 -10.10 0.09 4.40
C HIS A 338 -8.88 -0.18 5.30
N THR A 339 -8.13 -1.24 4.98
CA THR A 339 -6.93 -1.63 5.73
C THR A 339 -5.80 -0.60 5.64
N LEU A 340 -5.59 0.00 4.46
CA LEU A 340 -4.65 1.11 4.29
C LEU A 340 -5.08 2.36 5.07
N SER A 341 -6.38 2.67 5.12
CA SER A 341 -6.94 3.76 5.93
C SER A 341 -6.72 3.53 7.43
N ASN A 342 -6.91 2.30 7.89
CA ASN A 342 -6.68 1.94 9.29
C ASN A 342 -5.18 2.03 9.66
N LEU A 343 -4.29 1.57 8.78
CA LEU A 343 -2.84 1.80 8.91
C LEU A 343 -2.49 3.29 8.92
N LEU A 344 -3.02 4.08 7.98
CA LEU A 344 -2.76 5.51 7.87
C LEU A 344 -3.24 6.30 9.09
N LYS A 345 -4.31 5.88 9.76
CA LYS A 345 -4.85 6.50 10.98
C LYS A 345 -4.20 6.00 12.28
N SER A 346 -3.41 4.92 12.21
CA SER A 346 -2.71 4.35 13.37
C SER A 346 -1.39 5.08 13.67
N HIS A 347 -0.66 4.64 14.69
CA HIS A 347 0.72 5.07 14.95
C HIS A 347 1.63 4.92 13.71
N ASN A 348 1.35 3.94 12.84
CA ASN A 348 2.07 3.70 11.60
C ASN A 348 1.74 4.68 10.47
N GLY A 349 0.89 5.70 10.67
CA GLY A 349 0.51 6.65 9.62
C GLY A 349 1.70 7.38 8.99
N GLN A 350 2.58 7.97 9.81
CA GLN A 350 3.78 8.68 9.33
C GLN A 350 4.79 7.73 8.68
N ALA A 351 4.99 6.54 9.25
CA ALA A 351 5.83 5.51 8.66
C ALA A 351 5.28 5.04 7.30
N THR A 352 3.95 4.94 7.15
CA THR A 352 3.26 4.58 5.91
C THR A 352 3.47 5.63 4.82
N VAL A 353 3.30 6.92 5.14
CA VAL A 353 3.58 8.01 4.18
C VAL A 353 5.05 8.03 3.77
N ARG A 354 5.97 7.87 4.73
CA ARG A 354 7.41 7.76 4.43
C ARG A 354 7.70 6.59 3.50
N ILE A 355 7.15 5.40 3.76
CA ILE A 355 7.34 4.20 2.92
C ILE A 355 6.77 4.43 1.50
N LEU A 356 5.59 5.04 1.36
CA LEU A 356 5.01 5.37 0.06
C LEU A 356 5.88 6.35 -0.74
N LEU A 357 6.49 7.34 -0.07
CA LEU A 357 7.41 8.28 -0.70
C LEU A 357 8.80 7.67 -0.98
N ASP A 358 9.30 6.79 -0.11
CA ASP A 358 10.55 6.05 -0.32
C ASP A 358 10.44 5.11 -1.53
N ILE A 359 9.25 4.55 -1.81
CA ILE A 359 8.97 3.81 -3.06
C ILE A 359 9.07 4.72 -4.29
N LEU A 360 8.76 6.02 -4.19
CA LEU A 360 8.94 6.93 -5.33
C LEU A 360 10.41 7.34 -5.52
N ARG A 361 11.12 7.58 -4.41
CA ARG A 361 12.46 8.18 -4.40
C ARG A 361 13.60 7.18 -4.60
N ASN A 362 13.47 5.93 -4.12
CA ASN A 362 14.56 4.96 -4.07
C ASN A 362 14.46 3.84 -5.13
N ASN A 363 14.00 4.18 -6.35
CA ASN A 363 13.72 3.23 -7.46
C ASN A 363 14.96 2.64 -8.16
N ARG A 364 15.98 2.22 -7.40
CA ARG A 364 17.19 1.56 -7.95
C ARG A 364 16.93 0.08 -8.18
N GLY A 365 16.63 -0.29 -9.44
CA GLY A 365 16.30 -1.66 -9.82
C GLY A 365 17.13 -2.21 -10.97
N ASP A 366 17.50 -3.49 -10.87
CA ASP A 366 17.97 -4.26 -12.02
C ASP A 366 16.84 -4.44 -13.04
N ALA A 367 17.18 -4.48 -14.33
CA ALA A 367 16.24 -4.71 -15.43
C ALA A 367 15.40 -6.02 -15.31
N LYS A 368 15.83 -6.97 -14.46
CA LYS A 368 15.07 -8.19 -14.15
C LYS A 368 13.85 -7.95 -13.25
N GLN A 369 13.84 -6.90 -12.43
CA GLN A 369 12.78 -6.56 -11.46
C GLN A 369 11.90 -5.37 -11.91
N GLU A 370 12.18 -4.79 -13.07
CA GLU A 370 11.52 -3.59 -13.62
C GLU A 370 9.98 -3.64 -13.61
N LYS A 371 9.39 -4.83 -13.80
CA LYS A 371 7.94 -5.07 -13.81
C LYS A 371 7.31 -5.06 -12.41
N ASP A 372 8.05 -5.48 -11.40
CA ASP A 372 7.65 -5.46 -10.00
C ASP A 372 7.74 -4.03 -9.46
N LEU A 373 8.83 -3.32 -9.75
CA LEU A 373 8.99 -1.91 -9.41
C LEU A 373 7.91 -1.05 -10.08
N ASN A 374 7.65 -1.25 -11.39
CA ASN A 374 6.52 -0.60 -12.06
C ASN A 374 5.14 -1.02 -11.52
N ARG A 375 5.00 -2.06 -10.68
CA ARG A 375 3.76 -2.33 -9.92
C ARG A 375 3.76 -1.54 -8.62
N GLU A 376 4.86 -1.59 -7.86
CA GLU A 376 4.98 -0.93 -6.56
C GLU A 376 4.85 0.59 -6.67
N ILE A 377 5.52 1.21 -7.64
CA ILE A 377 5.39 2.64 -7.94
C ILE A 377 3.92 3.02 -8.21
N ARG A 378 3.23 2.30 -9.10
CA ARG A 378 1.82 2.60 -9.42
C ARG A 378 0.87 2.29 -8.26
N GLY A 379 1.21 1.33 -7.39
CA GLY A 379 0.56 1.14 -6.11
C GLY A 379 0.70 2.37 -5.21
N ALA A 380 1.94 2.82 -4.99
CA ALA A 380 2.24 3.97 -4.15
C ALA A 380 1.59 5.26 -4.67
N LEU A 381 1.68 5.53 -5.99
CA LEU A 381 1.01 6.66 -6.64
C LEU A 381 -0.51 6.63 -6.42
N ALA A 382 -1.16 5.48 -6.62
CA ALA A 382 -2.61 5.35 -6.44
C ALA A 382 -3.05 5.55 -4.98
N VAL A 383 -2.26 5.06 -4.01
CA VAL A 383 -2.54 5.23 -2.57
C VAL A 383 -2.27 6.67 -2.13
N LEU A 384 -1.20 7.31 -2.60
CA LEU A 384 -0.90 8.72 -2.37
C LEU A 384 -1.98 9.62 -2.97
N GLN A 385 -2.38 9.40 -4.22
CA GLN A 385 -3.49 10.12 -4.85
C GLN A 385 -4.77 9.99 -4.01
N LYS A 386 -5.06 8.81 -3.46
CA LYS A 386 -6.24 8.63 -2.60
C LYS A 386 -6.10 9.29 -1.23
N LEU A 387 -4.91 9.29 -0.64
CA LEU A 387 -4.58 9.99 0.60
C LEU A 387 -4.69 11.51 0.46
N MET A 388 -4.40 12.09 -0.71
CA MET A 388 -4.63 13.54 -0.94
C MET A 388 -6.13 13.89 -0.90
N THR A 389 -7.04 12.97 -1.24
CA THR A 389 -8.49 13.14 -1.02
C THR A 389 -8.92 13.04 0.46
N LYS A 390 -7.97 13.10 1.41
CA LYS A 390 -8.17 12.97 2.85
C LYS A 390 -7.49 14.12 3.59
N THR A 391 -7.76 14.18 4.90
CA THR A 391 -7.51 15.39 5.68
C THR A 391 -6.97 15.07 7.08
N PRO A 392 -6.15 15.96 7.69
CA PRO A 392 -5.72 15.79 9.07
C PRO A 392 -6.89 15.73 10.06
N GLU A 393 -7.96 16.46 9.78
CA GLU A 393 -9.19 16.48 10.59
C GLU A 393 -9.94 15.14 10.53
N GLN A 394 -9.74 14.35 9.46
CA GLN A 394 -10.22 12.98 9.33
C GLN A 394 -9.26 11.94 9.95
N GLY A 395 -8.16 12.38 10.58
CA GLY A 395 -7.14 11.55 11.24
C GLY A 395 -6.05 11.00 10.31
N TYR A 396 -5.86 11.57 9.11
CA TYR A 396 -4.83 11.11 8.16
C TYR A 396 -3.55 11.96 8.24
N PRO A 397 -2.36 11.37 8.04
CA PRO A 397 -1.09 12.10 7.98
C PRO A 397 -1.01 13.00 6.75
N ALA A 398 -0.39 14.17 6.91
CA ALA A 398 -0.06 15.04 5.78
C ALA A 398 1.07 14.43 4.92
N VAL A 399 1.04 14.70 3.61
CA VAL A 399 2.08 14.31 2.65
C VAL A 399 3.00 15.51 2.43
N PRO A 400 4.30 15.46 2.75
CA PRO A 400 5.22 16.58 2.51
C PRO A 400 5.41 16.85 1.01
N PHE A 401 5.06 18.05 0.55
CA PHE A 401 5.09 18.43 -0.88
C PHE A 401 6.47 18.20 -1.51
N ALA A 402 7.54 18.76 -0.93
CA ALA A 402 8.90 18.63 -1.47
C ALA A 402 9.35 17.15 -1.65
N LEU A 403 8.97 16.24 -0.74
CA LEU A 403 9.31 14.81 -0.85
C LEU A 403 8.46 14.08 -1.88
N LEU A 404 7.21 14.51 -2.07
CA LEU A 404 6.34 14.04 -3.14
C LEU A 404 6.89 14.45 -4.50
N VAL A 405 7.23 15.73 -4.69
CA VAL A 405 7.79 16.25 -5.95
C VAL A 405 9.13 15.59 -6.29
N ASP A 406 10.07 15.51 -5.34
CA ASP A 406 11.35 14.81 -5.52
C ASP A 406 11.14 13.34 -5.98
N GLY A 407 10.19 12.63 -5.37
CA GLY A 407 9.81 11.27 -5.77
C GLY A 407 9.20 11.20 -7.17
N LEU A 408 8.28 12.09 -7.51
CA LEU A 408 7.63 12.13 -8.83
C LEU A 408 8.66 12.43 -9.92
N THR A 409 9.46 13.49 -9.78
CA THR A 409 10.49 13.87 -10.77
C THR A 409 11.57 12.79 -10.91
N THR A 410 11.91 12.10 -9.82
CA THR A 410 12.79 10.92 -9.85
C THR A 410 12.21 9.81 -10.73
N ILE A 411 10.92 9.49 -10.59
CA ILE A 411 10.26 8.50 -11.44
C ILE A 411 10.18 9.00 -12.89
N VAL A 412 9.82 10.25 -13.17
CA VAL A 412 9.69 10.73 -14.57
C VAL A 412 11.00 10.58 -15.35
N ARG A 413 12.15 10.76 -14.69
CA ARG A 413 13.49 10.50 -15.27
C ARG A 413 13.72 9.01 -15.55
N SER A 414 13.35 8.10 -14.64
CA SER A 414 13.62 6.66 -14.75
C SER A 414 12.50 5.81 -15.37
N ALA A 415 11.32 6.38 -15.63
CA ALA A 415 10.13 5.63 -16.01
C ALA A 415 10.19 5.07 -17.44
N THR A 416 9.99 3.76 -17.54
CA THR A 416 9.85 3.00 -18.80
C THR A 416 8.39 2.80 -19.20
N SER A 417 7.45 2.88 -18.25
CA SER A 417 6.03 2.59 -18.50
C SER A 417 5.21 3.86 -18.61
N ILE A 418 4.60 4.08 -19.78
CA ILE A 418 3.64 5.17 -20.04
C ILE A 418 2.53 5.18 -18.99
N LYS A 419 2.06 4.01 -18.51
CA LYS A 419 1.03 3.91 -17.47
C LYS A 419 1.47 4.40 -16.09
N THR A 420 2.78 4.50 -15.85
CA THR A 420 3.34 5.13 -14.65
C THR A 420 3.33 6.66 -14.83
N LEU A 421 3.69 7.16 -16.02
CA LEU A 421 3.56 8.59 -16.36
C LEU A 421 2.09 9.07 -16.32
N THR A 422 1.13 8.26 -16.77
CA THR A 422 -0.31 8.56 -16.66
C THR A 422 -0.73 8.70 -15.20
N ALA A 423 -0.26 7.80 -14.32
CA ALA A 423 -0.54 7.87 -12.89
C ALA A 423 0.11 9.09 -12.21
N ILE A 424 1.27 9.54 -12.70
CA ILE A 424 1.90 10.81 -12.26
C ILE A 424 1.06 12.00 -12.69
N LEU A 425 0.68 12.11 -13.97
CA LEU A 425 -0.18 13.21 -14.42
C LEU A 425 -1.56 13.19 -13.72
N GLN A 426 -2.13 12.02 -13.41
CA GLN A 426 -3.36 11.89 -12.62
C GLN A 426 -3.20 12.37 -11.17
N LEU A 427 -2.02 12.20 -10.58
CA LEU A 427 -1.71 12.71 -9.24
C LEU A 427 -1.51 14.24 -9.27
N VAL A 428 -0.75 14.76 -10.24
CA VAL A 428 -0.59 16.21 -10.47
C VAL A 428 -1.95 16.87 -10.76
N ASN A 429 -2.81 16.22 -11.56
CA ASN A 429 -4.18 16.64 -11.80
C ASN A 429 -5.01 16.74 -10.51
N GLY A 430 -4.75 15.88 -9.51
CA GLY A 430 -5.39 15.95 -8.18
C GLY A 430 -4.79 16.98 -7.22
N LEU A 431 -3.73 17.71 -7.63
CA LEU A 431 -3.20 18.85 -6.90
C LEU A 431 -3.85 20.17 -7.35
N PHE A 432 -4.03 20.36 -8.66
CA PHE A 432 -4.60 21.59 -9.22
C PHE A 432 -6.13 21.67 -9.17
N ASP A 433 -6.82 20.57 -8.88
CA ASP A 433 -8.26 20.49 -8.71
C ASP A 433 -8.59 19.26 -7.84
N ASP A 434 -9.13 19.52 -6.65
CA ASP A 434 -9.48 18.53 -5.63
C ASP A 434 -10.74 17.69 -5.94
N GLY A 435 -11.47 18.06 -7.00
CA GLY A 435 -12.75 17.48 -7.40
C GLY A 435 -13.95 18.40 -7.16
N GLU A 436 -13.80 19.42 -6.31
CA GLU A 436 -14.78 20.51 -6.12
C GLU A 436 -14.35 21.79 -6.89
N GLY A 437 -13.37 21.66 -7.79
CA GLY A 437 -12.82 22.77 -8.59
C GLY A 437 -11.88 23.70 -7.81
N GLN A 438 -11.37 23.29 -6.65
CA GLN A 438 -10.44 24.09 -5.85
C GLN A 438 -9.01 23.51 -5.91
N MET A 439 -8.00 24.38 -5.80
CA MET A 439 -6.61 23.93 -5.68
C MET A 439 -6.40 23.20 -4.35
N HIS A 440 -5.74 22.05 -4.38
CA HIS A 440 -5.47 21.29 -3.18
C HIS A 440 -4.44 22.01 -2.30
N ARG A 441 -4.67 22.02 -0.98
CA ARG A 441 -3.82 22.69 0.03
C ARG A 441 -2.33 22.35 0.03
N LEU A 442 -1.91 21.28 -0.66
CA LEU A 442 -0.50 20.88 -0.80
C LEU A 442 0.25 21.66 -1.89
N ILE A 443 -0.40 22.55 -2.65
CA ILE A 443 0.24 23.45 -3.63
C ILE A 443 -0.02 24.94 -3.36
N ILE A 444 -0.69 25.27 -2.25
CA ILE A 444 -0.92 26.66 -1.84
C ILE A 444 0.39 27.17 -1.22
N ASP A 445 0.85 28.32 -1.68
CA ASP A 445 2.09 29.00 -1.27
C ASP A 445 3.39 28.20 -1.50
N GLU A 446 3.34 27.16 -2.34
CA GLU A 446 4.47 26.30 -2.75
C GLU A 446 4.98 26.65 -4.17
N ASP A 447 6.23 26.28 -4.50
CA ASP A 447 6.77 26.43 -5.86
C ASP A 447 6.22 25.37 -6.82
N TRP A 448 5.59 25.82 -7.91
CA TRP A 448 5.01 24.95 -8.93
C TRP A 448 6.02 24.52 -10.01
N SER A 449 7.22 25.11 -10.04
CA SER A 449 8.17 24.97 -11.16
C SER A 449 8.58 23.51 -11.38
N VAL A 450 9.09 22.84 -10.34
CA VAL A 450 9.60 21.45 -10.45
C VAL A 450 8.49 20.44 -10.72
N ILE A 451 7.26 20.67 -10.23
CA ILE A 451 6.14 19.75 -10.45
C ILE A 451 5.49 19.92 -11.84
N LEU A 452 5.55 21.12 -12.41
CA LEU A 452 5.13 21.37 -13.79
C LEU A 452 6.21 20.96 -14.80
N GLU A 453 7.50 21.14 -14.50
CA GLU A 453 8.63 20.57 -15.26
C GLU A 453 8.48 19.04 -15.38
N ALA A 454 8.21 18.36 -14.26
CA ALA A 454 7.94 16.92 -14.24
C ALA A 454 6.70 16.53 -15.08
N ALA A 455 5.67 17.38 -15.14
CA ALA A 455 4.50 17.15 -15.98
C ALA A 455 4.79 17.39 -17.48
N ALA A 456 5.63 18.36 -17.82
CA ALA A 456 6.10 18.58 -19.19
C ALA A 456 7.00 17.41 -19.65
N ASP A 457 7.91 16.93 -18.80
CA ASP A 457 8.76 15.76 -19.07
C ASP A 457 7.97 14.46 -19.28
N CYS A 458 6.81 14.30 -18.62
CA CYS A 458 5.88 13.22 -18.96
C CYS A 458 5.44 13.27 -20.43
N SER A 459 5.16 14.45 -20.99
CA SER A 459 4.70 14.61 -22.37
C SER A 459 5.79 14.29 -23.40
N LYS A 460 7.04 14.66 -23.09
CA LYS A 460 8.23 14.45 -23.95
C LYS A 460 8.52 12.97 -24.21
N ARG A 461 7.82 12.04 -23.53
CA ARG A 461 7.93 10.59 -23.72
C ARG A 461 6.97 10.00 -24.76
N VAL A 462 6.09 10.81 -25.37
CA VAL A 462 5.15 10.34 -26.42
C VAL A 462 5.37 11.11 -27.71
N THR A 463 5.92 10.41 -28.72
CA THR A 463 6.00 10.91 -30.09
C THR A 463 4.61 10.82 -30.73
N LEU A 464 4.02 11.96 -31.09
CA LEU A 464 2.76 12.02 -31.83
C LEU A 464 3.01 11.89 -33.35
N GLU A 465 2.31 10.94 -33.98
CA GLU A 465 2.03 11.01 -35.42
C GLU A 465 0.89 12.03 -35.65
N PRO A 466 0.97 12.93 -36.67
CA PRO A 466 0.08 14.10 -36.77
C PRO A 466 -1.43 13.78 -36.80
N HIS A 467 -1.83 12.60 -37.28
CA HIS A 467 -3.23 12.25 -37.53
C HIS A 467 -4.04 11.80 -36.29
N GLU A 468 -3.43 11.65 -35.12
CA GLU A 468 -4.12 11.07 -33.95
C GLU A 468 -4.78 12.10 -33.01
N ILE A 469 -4.42 13.38 -33.10
CA ILE A 469 -4.92 14.45 -32.21
C ILE A 469 -6.45 14.61 -32.28
N ASP A 470 -7.04 14.44 -33.46
CA ASP A 470 -8.50 14.56 -33.64
C ASP A 470 -9.29 13.38 -33.03
N ARG A 471 -8.68 12.19 -32.89
CA ARG A 471 -9.37 11.00 -32.34
C ARG A 471 -9.59 11.09 -30.83
N LEU A 472 -8.76 11.85 -30.13
CA LEU A 472 -8.88 12.15 -28.70
C LEU A 472 -10.17 12.91 -28.33
N ARG A 473 -10.95 13.36 -29.33
CA ARG A 473 -12.23 14.06 -29.16
C ARG A 473 -13.45 13.13 -29.07
N SER A 474 -13.29 11.83 -29.33
CA SER A 474 -14.40 10.85 -29.32
C SER A 474 -14.26 9.77 -28.25
N ASN A 475 -15.32 9.56 -27.45
CA ASN A 475 -15.40 8.46 -26.49
C ASN A 475 -15.80 7.15 -27.17
N ILE A 476 -14.94 6.11 -27.12
CA ILE A 476 -15.27 4.69 -26.85
C ILE A 476 -14.00 3.81 -26.94
N ARG A 477 -13.99 2.72 -26.15
CA ARG A 477 -13.01 1.60 -26.11
C ARG A 477 -12.28 1.37 -27.45
N ASP A 478 -10.96 1.22 -27.50
CA ASP A 478 -10.07 0.58 -26.52
C ASP A 478 -8.77 1.40 -26.38
N GLU A 479 -8.70 2.28 -25.38
CA GLU A 479 -7.74 3.40 -25.33
C GLU A 479 -6.26 2.97 -25.25
N LYS A 480 -5.42 3.56 -26.13
CA LYS A 480 -3.96 3.40 -26.08
C LYS A 480 -3.38 4.01 -24.79
N PRO A 481 -2.28 3.48 -24.24
CA PRO A 481 -1.59 4.12 -23.12
C PRO A 481 -1.16 5.57 -23.40
N GLU A 482 -0.81 5.89 -24.64
CA GLU A 482 -0.43 7.22 -25.11
C GLU A 482 -1.62 8.20 -25.11
N GLU A 483 -2.76 7.79 -25.67
CA GLU A 483 -4.01 8.55 -25.65
C GLU A 483 -4.43 8.89 -24.22
N ALA A 484 -4.33 7.91 -23.32
CA ALA A 484 -4.61 8.09 -21.90
C ALA A 484 -3.67 9.12 -21.24
N LEU A 485 -2.38 9.15 -21.58
CA LEU A 485 -1.43 10.16 -21.08
C LEU A 485 -1.76 11.56 -21.62
N ILE A 486 -2.04 11.68 -22.92
CA ILE A 486 -2.34 12.95 -23.57
C ILE A 486 -3.65 13.54 -23.04
N ARG A 487 -4.67 12.73 -22.72
CA ARG A 487 -5.87 13.20 -22.03
C ARG A 487 -5.52 13.89 -20.71
N GLU A 488 -4.73 13.24 -19.86
CA GLU A 488 -4.38 13.80 -18.54
C GLU A 488 -3.61 15.12 -18.67
N LEU A 489 -2.72 15.22 -19.66
CA LEU A 489 -2.04 16.45 -20.02
C LEU A 489 -3.01 17.56 -20.47
N ILE A 490 -4.00 17.23 -21.32
CA ILE A 490 -5.04 18.16 -21.77
C ILE A 490 -5.95 18.61 -20.61
N ILE A 491 -6.21 17.75 -19.62
CA ILE A 491 -6.95 18.12 -18.40
C ILE A 491 -6.12 19.10 -17.57
N LEU A 492 -4.82 18.86 -17.40
CA LEU A 492 -3.91 19.74 -16.67
C LEU A 492 -3.80 21.11 -17.35
N ILE A 493 -3.58 21.15 -18.67
CA ILE A 493 -3.55 22.37 -19.48
C ILE A 493 -4.82 23.20 -19.27
N LYS A 494 -6.01 22.58 -19.35
CA LYS A 494 -7.29 23.29 -19.16
C LYS A 494 -7.48 23.85 -17.75
N ARG A 495 -7.04 23.12 -16.71
CA ARG A 495 -7.11 23.59 -15.32
C ARG A 495 -6.19 24.77 -15.09
N LEU A 496 -4.96 24.71 -15.60
CA LEU A 496 -3.98 25.79 -15.51
C LEU A 496 -4.41 27.05 -16.30
N ASP A 497 -4.99 26.88 -17.49
CA ASP A 497 -5.59 27.95 -18.29
C ASP A 497 -6.73 28.66 -17.54
N VAL A 498 -7.61 27.90 -16.88
CA VAL A 498 -8.67 28.44 -16.00
C VAL A 498 -8.06 29.19 -14.81
N LEU A 499 -7.03 28.65 -14.16
CA LEU A 499 -6.37 29.26 -12.99
C LEU A 499 -5.61 30.55 -13.33
N ILE A 500 -5.00 30.67 -14.53
CA ILE A 500 -4.39 31.93 -14.99
C ILE A 500 -5.46 33.00 -15.19
N ASN A 501 -6.54 32.65 -15.90
CA ASN A 501 -7.55 33.60 -16.37
C ASN A 501 -8.55 34.03 -15.27
N GLN A 502 -8.79 33.21 -14.26
CA GLN A 502 -9.65 33.57 -13.12
C GLN A 502 -8.98 34.55 -12.15
N LYS A 503 -9.80 35.37 -11.49
CA LYS A 503 -9.41 36.14 -10.30
C LYS A 503 -9.67 35.29 -9.05
N SER A 504 -8.83 34.27 -8.85
CA SER A 504 -8.84 33.44 -7.63
C SER A 504 -8.38 34.24 -6.41
N GLY A 505 -8.73 33.77 -5.20
CA GLY A 505 -8.30 34.37 -3.93
C GLY A 505 -6.90 33.94 -3.47
N HIS A 506 -6.23 33.07 -4.23
CA HIS A 506 -4.91 32.51 -3.93
C HIS A 506 -3.88 33.02 -4.94
N PHE A 507 -2.61 33.04 -4.55
CA PHE A 507 -1.54 33.36 -5.48
C PHE A 507 -1.42 32.28 -6.57
N VAL A 508 -1.26 32.70 -7.82
CA VAL A 508 -1.01 31.83 -8.98
C VAL A 508 0.28 32.31 -9.64
N PRO A 509 1.37 31.50 -9.67
CA PRO A 509 2.64 31.87 -10.30
C PRO A 509 2.51 31.85 -11.83
N ARG A 510 1.83 32.85 -12.39
CA ARG A 510 1.55 32.98 -13.83
C ARG A 510 2.79 32.76 -14.74
N PRO A 511 3.99 33.29 -14.45
CA PRO A 511 5.17 33.02 -15.28
C PRO A 511 5.48 31.51 -15.38
N THR A 512 5.57 30.83 -14.24
CA THR A 512 5.81 29.38 -14.15
C THR A 512 4.77 28.55 -14.92
N VAL A 513 3.49 28.95 -14.83
CA VAL A 513 2.43 28.27 -15.58
C VAL A 513 2.54 28.53 -17.08
N VAL A 514 2.90 29.74 -17.51
CA VAL A 514 3.13 30.05 -18.93
C VAL A 514 4.35 29.29 -19.46
N THR A 515 5.45 29.18 -18.70
CA THR A 515 6.61 28.33 -19.05
C THR A 515 6.20 26.88 -19.29
N PHE A 516 5.36 26.31 -18.43
CA PHE A 516 4.81 24.97 -18.66
C PHE A 516 4.01 24.90 -19.97
N LEU A 517 3.12 25.87 -20.20
CA LEU A 517 2.28 25.90 -21.41
C LEU A 517 3.12 26.07 -22.69
N THR A 518 4.26 26.77 -22.64
CA THR A 518 5.19 26.90 -23.78
C THR A 518 5.98 25.63 -24.04
N GLU A 519 6.39 24.88 -23.01
CA GLU A 519 6.98 23.55 -23.21
C GLU A 519 5.99 22.58 -23.88
N VAL A 520 4.72 22.58 -23.46
CA VAL A 520 3.68 21.67 -23.99
C VAL A 520 2.87 22.28 -25.14
N HIS A 521 3.40 23.30 -25.83
CA HIS A 521 2.70 24.11 -26.84
C HIS A 521 2.01 23.31 -27.95
N GLN A 522 2.54 22.13 -28.30
CA GLN A 522 1.96 21.24 -29.33
C GLN A 522 0.60 20.63 -28.92
N TYR A 523 0.26 20.60 -27.63
CA TYR A 523 -0.99 20.03 -27.10
C TYR A 523 -2.05 21.09 -26.70
N LEU A 524 -1.70 22.39 -26.70
CA LEU A 524 -2.62 23.44 -26.24
C LEU A 524 -3.85 23.54 -27.14
N PRO A 525 -5.07 23.68 -26.60
CA PRO A 525 -6.23 24.19 -27.35
C PRO A 525 -5.96 25.61 -27.88
N ASP A 526 -6.61 26.01 -28.98
CA ASP A 526 -6.42 27.34 -29.57
C ASP A 526 -6.79 28.50 -28.61
N ALA A 527 -7.79 28.31 -27.73
CA ALA A 527 -8.11 29.30 -26.70
C ALA A 527 -6.92 29.56 -25.75
N THR A 528 -6.36 28.48 -25.17
CA THR A 528 -5.18 28.52 -24.31
C THR A 528 -3.96 29.05 -25.05
N ALA A 529 -3.81 28.70 -26.34
CA ALA A 529 -2.74 29.23 -27.19
C ALA A 529 -2.85 30.75 -27.39
N SER A 530 -4.07 31.30 -27.47
CA SER A 530 -4.25 32.77 -27.41
C SER A 530 -3.79 33.31 -26.06
N SER A 531 -4.22 32.75 -24.92
CA SER A 531 -3.79 33.22 -23.60
C SER A 531 -2.26 33.22 -23.40
N VAL A 532 -1.51 32.32 -24.05
CA VAL A 532 -0.04 32.36 -24.08
C VAL A 532 0.49 33.52 -24.95
N LEU A 533 -0.05 33.74 -26.15
CA LEU A 533 0.34 34.85 -27.02
C LEU A 533 0.00 36.22 -26.41
N ASP A 534 -1.18 36.35 -25.79
CA ASP A 534 -1.62 37.54 -25.05
C ASP A 534 -0.65 37.87 -23.90
N TYR A 535 -0.14 36.86 -23.19
CA TYR A 535 0.92 37.06 -22.19
C TYR A 535 2.24 37.51 -22.83
N PHE A 536 2.65 36.87 -23.93
CA PHE A 536 3.88 37.24 -24.65
C PHE A 536 3.86 38.69 -25.17
N GLN A 537 2.71 39.17 -25.66
CA GLN A 537 2.51 40.58 -26.02
C GLN A 537 2.50 41.49 -24.79
N GLN A 538 1.75 41.12 -23.73
CA GLN A 538 1.62 41.93 -22.50
C GLN A 538 2.97 42.16 -21.79
N PHE A 539 3.80 41.12 -21.71
CA PHE A 539 5.10 41.16 -21.01
C PHE A 539 6.29 41.34 -21.97
N ARG A 540 6.03 41.52 -23.28
CA ARG A 540 7.03 41.72 -24.35
C ARG A 540 8.10 40.60 -24.39
N CYS A 541 7.71 39.34 -24.17
CA CYS A 541 8.63 38.20 -24.05
C CYS A 541 9.46 37.88 -25.31
N CYS A 542 9.09 38.43 -26.48
CA CYS A 542 9.87 38.34 -27.72
C CYS A 542 10.75 39.58 -28.00
N SER A 543 10.77 40.58 -27.11
CA SER A 543 11.61 41.78 -27.21
C SER A 543 12.99 41.55 -26.58
N PRO A 544 14.09 42.16 -27.07
CA PRO A 544 15.42 42.10 -26.44
C PRO A 544 15.53 42.55 -24.97
N SER A 545 14.43 43.01 -24.36
CA SER A 545 14.33 43.23 -22.91
C SER A 545 14.13 41.95 -22.08
N ASP A 546 13.71 40.85 -22.71
CA ASP A 546 13.57 39.52 -22.11
C ASP A 546 14.85 38.70 -22.34
N LEU A 547 15.30 37.94 -21.33
CA LEU A 547 16.53 37.14 -21.44
C LEU A 547 16.39 35.93 -22.37
N GLN A 548 15.17 35.49 -22.68
CA GLN A 548 14.86 34.34 -23.53
C GLN A 548 14.22 34.75 -24.86
N TRP A 549 14.35 36.02 -25.26
CA TRP A 549 13.62 36.61 -26.39
C TRP A 549 13.82 35.87 -27.73
N GLU A 550 15.03 35.38 -28.01
CA GLU A 550 15.33 34.61 -29.22
C GLU A 550 14.58 33.26 -29.24
N ASP A 551 14.63 32.49 -28.15
CA ASP A 551 13.92 31.22 -28.01
C ASP A 551 12.40 31.42 -28.05
N ASN A 552 11.90 32.47 -27.38
CA ASN A 552 10.49 32.87 -27.40
C ASN A 552 10.03 33.24 -28.81
N LEU A 553 10.82 34.01 -29.56
CA LEU A 553 10.53 34.38 -30.96
C LEU A 553 10.55 33.16 -31.88
N VAL A 554 11.52 32.26 -31.71
CA VAL A 554 11.61 30.99 -32.44
C VAL A 554 10.41 30.07 -32.14
N LEU A 555 9.95 30.03 -30.88
CA LEU A 555 8.76 29.29 -30.45
C LEU A 555 7.49 29.85 -31.10
N VAL A 556 7.25 31.17 -31.03
CA VAL A 556 6.07 31.81 -31.65
C VAL A 556 6.07 31.58 -33.17
N LEU A 557 7.23 31.74 -33.83
CA LEU A 557 7.37 31.54 -35.27
C LEU A 557 7.11 30.09 -35.70
N LYS A 558 7.67 29.09 -35.00
CA LYS A 558 7.57 27.67 -35.38
C LYS A 558 6.31 26.99 -34.83
N GLY A 559 6.09 27.06 -33.52
CA GLY A 559 5.06 26.33 -32.79
C GLY A 559 3.65 26.91 -32.95
N PHE A 560 3.53 28.22 -33.14
CA PHE A 560 2.23 28.92 -33.26
C PHE A 560 1.94 29.39 -34.69
N PHE A 561 2.81 30.17 -35.33
CA PHE A 561 2.61 30.67 -36.69
C PHE A 561 2.84 29.60 -37.78
N GLY A 562 3.92 28.83 -37.66
CA GLY A 562 4.33 27.80 -38.63
C GLY A 562 3.46 26.54 -38.62
N ASN A 563 2.88 26.20 -37.47
CA ASN A 563 1.98 25.06 -37.30
C ASN A 563 0.68 25.26 -38.10
N ARG A 564 0.38 24.34 -39.02
CA ARG A 564 -0.78 24.42 -39.93
C ARG A 564 -2.08 23.87 -39.34
N GLU A 565 -2.01 23.12 -38.24
CA GLU A 565 -3.18 22.60 -37.54
C GLU A 565 -3.85 23.67 -36.63
N ARG A 566 -3.18 24.82 -36.45
CA ARG A 566 -3.69 26.00 -35.74
C ARG A 566 -4.68 26.77 -36.61
N SER A 567 -5.74 27.31 -36.00
CA SER A 567 -6.67 28.20 -36.69
C SER A 567 -5.98 29.47 -37.22
N SER A 568 -6.55 30.07 -38.27
CA SER A 568 -6.00 31.30 -38.86
C SER A 568 -5.95 32.46 -37.87
N GLN A 569 -6.85 32.51 -36.88
CA GLN A 569 -6.84 33.50 -35.80
C GLN A 569 -5.58 33.41 -34.93
N ILE A 570 -5.22 32.21 -34.44
CA ILE A 570 -4.02 32.03 -33.61
C ILE A 570 -2.75 32.26 -34.42
N ARG A 571 -2.73 31.84 -35.69
CA ARG A 571 -1.60 32.09 -36.59
C ARG A 571 -1.42 33.58 -36.89
N LEU A 572 -2.51 34.33 -37.07
CA LEU A 572 -2.46 35.78 -37.26
C LEU A 572 -1.98 36.50 -35.98
N ARG A 573 -2.47 36.12 -34.80
CA ARG A 573 -2.04 36.69 -33.51
C ARG A 573 -0.57 36.39 -33.17
N ALA A 574 -0.07 35.23 -33.58
CA ALA A 574 1.35 34.90 -33.52
C ALA A 574 2.19 35.81 -34.44
N LEU A 575 1.69 36.18 -35.62
CA LEU A 575 2.34 37.14 -36.51
C LEU A 575 2.32 38.56 -35.93
N GLU A 576 1.20 39.00 -35.33
CA GLU A 576 1.10 40.27 -34.59
C GLU A 576 2.17 40.32 -33.48
N THR A 577 2.31 39.26 -32.69
CA THR A 577 3.32 39.12 -31.62
C THR A 577 4.77 39.21 -32.15
N ILE A 578 5.02 38.75 -33.39
CA ILE A 578 6.33 38.85 -34.05
C ILE A 578 6.59 40.28 -34.56
N MET A 579 5.57 40.95 -35.10
CA MET A 579 5.66 42.35 -35.54
C MET A 579 5.89 43.29 -34.35
N ASP A 580 5.17 43.09 -33.25
CA ASP A 580 5.36 43.75 -31.95
C ASP A 580 6.80 43.67 -31.41
N ALA A 581 7.54 42.62 -31.77
CA ALA A 581 8.94 42.45 -31.42
C ALA A 581 9.86 43.13 -32.43
N TYR A 582 9.57 42.98 -33.73
CA TYR A 582 10.35 43.63 -34.80
C TYR A 582 10.36 45.15 -34.64
N GLU A 583 9.21 45.80 -34.39
CA GLU A 583 9.13 47.25 -34.19
C GLU A 583 10.02 47.74 -33.03
N VAL A 584 10.15 46.96 -31.95
CA VAL A 584 11.03 47.30 -30.82
C VAL A 584 12.51 47.08 -31.16
N VAL A 585 12.84 46.09 -31.98
CA VAL A 585 14.22 45.90 -32.49
C VAL A 585 14.63 47.02 -33.44
N ASP A 586 13.75 47.42 -34.36
CA ASP A 586 13.96 48.52 -35.32
C ASP A 586 14.23 49.83 -34.56
N LEU A 587 13.41 50.15 -33.55
CA LEU A 587 13.54 51.33 -32.67
C LEU A 587 14.78 51.32 -31.75
N VAL A 588 15.46 50.18 -31.59
CA VAL A 588 16.69 50.03 -30.77
C VAL A 588 17.94 49.86 -31.65
N GLY A 589 17.79 49.49 -32.92
CA GLY A 589 18.90 49.42 -33.88
C GLY A 589 19.36 50.77 -34.42
N ASP A 590 18.48 51.78 -34.41
CA ASP A 590 18.70 53.12 -34.97
C ASP A 590 19.41 54.09 -34.00
N ASP A 591 20.52 53.66 -33.38
CA ASP A 591 21.41 54.53 -32.58
C ASP A 591 22.74 54.82 -33.34
N PRO A 592 22.86 55.97 -34.04
CA PRO A 592 23.97 56.23 -34.96
C PRO A 592 25.31 56.68 -34.30
N GLU A 593 25.47 56.52 -32.98
CA GLU A 593 26.65 56.98 -32.23
C GLU A 593 27.87 56.01 -32.22
N GLN A 594 28.27 55.51 -33.39
CA GLN A 594 29.70 55.30 -33.68
C GLN A 594 30.24 56.22 -34.80
N SER A 595 29.47 57.27 -35.12
CA SER A 595 29.82 58.30 -36.11
C SER A 595 30.74 59.41 -35.55
N PHE A 596 31.82 59.06 -34.84
CA PHE A 596 32.77 60.06 -34.31
C PHE A 596 33.59 60.70 -35.45
N TYR A 597 33.23 61.92 -35.81
CA TYR A 597 33.80 62.65 -36.95
C TYR A 597 35.28 63.03 -36.75
N SER A 598 36.09 62.55 -37.70
CA SER A 598 37.14 63.29 -38.43
C SER A 598 37.92 64.42 -37.73
N SER A 599 39.25 64.28 -37.69
CA SER A 599 40.19 65.42 -37.79
C SER A 599 41.47 65.03 -38.54
N PRO A 600 42.20 65.97 -39.18
CA PRO A 600 42.82 65.68 -40.48
C PRO A 600 44.36 65.71 -40.53
N CYS A 601 44.88 65.08 -41.59
CA CYS A 601 46.17 65.33 -42.26
C CYS A 601 47.48 65.34 -41.45
N GLN A 602 48.34 64.31 -41.68
CA GLN A 602 49.68 64.60 -42.20
C GLN A 602 50.32 63.43 -42.99
N GLU A 603 50.76 63.78 -44.21
CA GLU A 603 51.90 63.30 -45.01
C GLU A 603 52.27 61.79 -45.18
N CYS A 604 52.34 61.40 -46.46
CA CYS A 604 53.06 60.29 -47.09
C CYS A 604 54.59 60.25 -46.76
N PRO A 605 55.38 59.17 -47.06
CA PRO A 605 55.18 58.27 -48.20
C PRO A 605 55.57 56.76 -48.09
N ALA A 606 54.85 55.96 -48.91
CA ALA A 606 55.28 54.82 -49.73
C ALA A 606 56.46 53.91 -49.32
N ARG A 607 56.20 52.58 -49.33
CA ARG A 607 57.04 51.63 -50.10
C ARG A 607 56.34 50.32 -50.50
N CYS A 608 56.93 49.69 -51.51
CA CYS A 608 56.43 48.57 -52.31
C CYS A 608 56.19 47.24 -51.55
N GLY A 609 55.17 46.49 -52.00
CA GLY A 609 55.44 45.44 -52.99
C GLY A 609 54.93 44.01 -52.74
N ARG A 610 54.46 43.38 -53.83
CA ARG A 610 54.03 41.97 -54.00
C ARG A 610 52.71 41.62 -53.25
N ARG A 611 51.67 41.02 -53.85
CA ARG A 611 51.50 39.92 -54.84
C ARG A 611 51.92 38.53 -54.35
N ASP A 612 51.11 37.57 -54.82
CA ASP A 612 51.18 36.12 -54.68
C ASP A 612 50.67 35.57 -53.33
N GLY A 613 49.82 34.53 -53.28
CA GLY A 613 49.07 33.90 -54.37
C GLY A 613 48.42 32.55 -53.99
N CYS A 614 47.16 32.37 -54.39
CA CYS A 614 46.43 31.10 -54.61
C CYS A 614 46.40 29.93 -53.60
N HIS A 615 45.19 29.34 -53.50
CA HIS A 615 44.87 27.92 -53.31
C HIS A 615 45.07 27.20 -51.95
N SER A 616 43.93 27.06 -51.26
CA SER A 616 43.33 25.79 -50.78
C SER A 616 44.17 24.78 -49.98
N ALA A 617 43.74 24.58 -48.73
CA ALA A 617 43.13 23.32 -48.31
C ALA A 617 41.75 23.62 -47.69
#